data_AF-A0A181ZB60-F1
#
_entry.id   AF-A0A181ZB60-F1
#
_cell.length_a   1.000
_cell.length_b   1.000
_cell.length_c   1.000
_cell.angle_alpha   90.00
_cell.angle_beta   90.00
_cell.angle_gamma   90.00
#
_symmetry.space_group_name_H-M   'P 1'
#
loop_
_entity.id
_entity.type
_entity.pdbx_description
1 polymer ?
#
loop_
_entity_poly.entity_id
_entity_poly.type
_entity_poly.pdbx_seq_one_letter_code
_entity_poly.pdbx_strand_id
1 'polypeptide(L)'
;MARRFPLAGLLRLRHAEQDQAAAVLAAANERVRDAADARIAARRNLSDQEAAMPIEDAATLSAVAAARAATRGMLEELDAVVQHRRADADTAQGSYNAARRAALGLEKLETQHDSRVAAEDLRTEQTTLDEIAARGPRDLGNGDGR
;
A
#
# COMPACT_ATOMS: atom_id res chain seq x y z
N MET A 1 7.33 -8.40 -33.40
CA MET A 1 6.10 -8.89 -32.71
C MET A 1 6.30 -8.67 -31.23
N ALA A 2 5.35 -8.07 -30.51
CA ALA A 2 5.49 -7.79 -29.09
C ALA A 2 5.61 -9.10 -28.29
N ARG A 3 6.83 -9.41 -27.84
CA ARG A 3 7.09 -10.54 -26.95
C ARG A 3 6.59 -10.16 -25.56
N ARG A 4 5.62 -10.93 -25.04
CA ARG A 4 5.03 -10.69 -23.72
C ARG A 4 5.99 -11.09 -22.61
N PHE A 5 6.00 -10.31 -21.53
CA PHE A 5 6.76 -10.63 -20.33
C PHE A 5 6.32 -11.98 -19.73
N PRO A 6 7.22 -12.97 -19.60
CA PRO A 6 6.85 -14.33 -19.16
C PRO A 6 6.21 -14.39 -17.76
N LEU A 7 6.56 -13.45 -16.87
CA LEU A 7 6.03 -13.41 -15.50
C LEU A 7 4.85 -12.44 -15.34
N ALA A 8 4.24 -11.97 -16.44
CA ALA A 8 3.12 -11.03 -16.38
C ALA A 8 1.93 -11.55 -15.54
N GLY A 9 1.67 -12.87 -15.55
CA GLY A 9 0.64 -13.47 -14.72
C GLY A 9 0.93 -13.36 -13.22
N LEU A 10 2.19 -13.61 -12.84
CA LEU A 10 2.65 -13.48 -11.45
C LEU A 10 2.66 -12.01 -11.00
N LEU A 11 3.06 -11.08 -11.87
CA LEU A 11 3.03 -9.64 -11.58
C LEU A 11 1.61 -9.17 -11.26
N ARG A 12 0.61 -9.58 -12.06
CA ARG A 12 -0.81 -9.28 -11.78
C ARG A 12 -1.26 -9.82 -10.43
N LEU A 13 -0.85 -11.04 -10.08
CA LEU A 13 -1.16 -11.61 -8.77
C LEU A 13 -0.52 -10.78 -7.65
N ARG A 14 0.75 -10.37 -7.79
CA ARG A 14 1.43 -9.54 -6.78
C ARG A 14 0.78 -8.16 -6.62
N HIS A 15 0.29 -7.55 -7.70
CA HIS A 15 -0.48 -6.31 -7.62
C HIS A 15 -1.80 -6.52 -6.87
N ALA A 16 -2.54 -7.59 -7.17
CA ALA A 16 -3.77 -7.91 -6.44
C ALA A 16 -3.51 -8.15 -4.93
N GLU A 17 -2.45 -8.87 -4.58
CA GLU A 17 -2.03 -9.06 -3.18
C GLU A 17 -1.64 -7.73 -2.51
N GLN A 18 -0.95 -6.85 -3.23
CA GLN A 18 -0.59 -5.52 -2.74
C GLN A 18 -1.83 -4.66 -2.49
N ASP A 19 -2.81 -4.68 -3.40
CA ASP A 19 -4.06 -3.92 -3.28
C ASP A 19 -4.91 -4.45 -2.12
N GLN A 20 -4.97 -5.77 -1.94
CA GLN A 20 -5.61 -6.37 -0.78
C GLN A 20 -4.93 -5.94 0.53
N ALA A 21 -3.60 -5.97 0.59
CA ALA A 21 -2.87 -5.52 1.77
C ALA A 21 -3.07 -4.02 2.04
N ALA A 22 -3.18 -3.20 0.99
CA ALA A 22 -3.48 -1.78 1.10
C ALA A 22 -4.88 -1.54 1.69
N ALA A 23 -5.89 -2.30 1.26
CA ALA A 23 -7.24 -2.23 1.81
C ALA A 23 -7.27 -2.63 3.30
N VAL A 24 -6.54 -3.68 3.69
CA VAL A 24 -6.42 -4.09 5.09
C VAL A 24 -5.76 -3.01 5.94
N LEU A 25 -4.68 -2.40 5.44
CA LEU A 25 -4.00 -1.28 6.10
C LEU A 25 -4.92 -0.06 6.26
N ALA A 26 -5.69 0.29 5.23
CA ALA A 26 -6.65 1.39 5.28
C ALA A 26 -7.69 1.15 6.37
N ALA A 27 -8.29 -0.04 6.41
CA ALA A 27 -9.26 -0.42 7.44
C ALA A 27 -8.66 -0.45 8.85
N ALA A 28 -7.40 -0.88 9.00
CA ALA A 28 -6.72 -0.85 10.31
C ALA A 28 -6.51 0.58 10.79
N ASN A 29 -6.08 1.49 9.91
CA ASN A 29 -5.91 2.91 10.22
C ASN A 29 -7.22 3.61 10.57
N GLU A 30 -8.32 3.26 9.91
CA GLU A 30 -9.66 3.75 10.26
C GLU A 30 -10.03 3.36 11.68
N ARG A 31 -9.88 2.07 12.05
CA ARG A 31 -10.15 1.61 13.42
C ARG A 31 -9.29 2.29 14.48
N VAL A 32 -8.04 2.65 14.16
CA VAL A 32 -7.18 3.43 15.07
C VAL A 32 -7.76 4.82 15.31
N ARG A 33 -8.27 5.48 14.26
CA ARG A 33 -8.90 6.81 14.37
C ARG A 33 -10.18 6.72 15.19
N ASP A 34 -11.05 5.76 14.88
CA ASP A 34 -12.31 5.56 15.61
C ASP A 34 -12.07 5.30 17.10
N ALA A 35 -11.08 4.47 17.44
CA ALA A 35 -10.74 4.21 18.84
C ALA A 35 -10.17 5.45 19.55
N ALA A 36 -9.38 6.28 18.85
CA ALA A 36 -8.87 7.52 19.40
C ALA A 36 -10.00 8.55 19.63
N ASP A 37 -10.94 8.66 18.69
CA ASP A 37 -12.09 9.55 18.81
C ASP A 37 -13.03 9.12 19.94
N ALA A 38 -13.30 7.82 20.07
CA ALA A 38 -14.06 7.27 21.18
C ALA A 38 -13.41 7.56 22.54
N ARG A 39 -12.08 7.46 22.63
CA ARG A 39 -11.32 7.81 23.84
C ARG A 39 -11.45 9.31 24.18
N ILE A 40 -11.33 10.19 23.18
CA ILE A 40 -11.48 11.63 23.37
C ILE A 40 -12.90 11.97 23.83
N ALA A 41 -13.92 11.36 23.22
CA ALA A 41 -15.32 11.56 23.60
C ALA A 41 -15.59 11.09 25.03
N ALA A 42 -15.13 9.90 25.41
CA ALA A 42 -15.27 9.37 26.77
C ALA A 42 -14.63 10.30 27.81
N ARG A 43 -13.44 10.86 27.51
CA ARG A 43 -12.75 11.79 28.41
C ARG A 43 -13.46 13.14 28.53
N ARG A 44 -14.07 13.64 27.46
CA ARG A 44 -14.90 14.86 27.51
C ARG A 44 -16.15 14.65 28.36
N ASN A 45 -16.88 13.55 28.15
CA ASN A 45 -18.07 13.21 28.94
C ASN A 45 -17.76 13.13 30.44
N LEU A 46 -16.61 12.56 30.82
CA LEU A 46 -16.17 12.53 32.21
C LEU A 46 -15.95 13.94 32.78
N SER A 47 -15.27 14.81 32.03
CA SER A 47 -15.03 16.20 32.45
C SER A 47 -16.33 16.98 32.63
N ASP A 48 -17.31 16.77 31.75
CA ASP A 48 -18.60 17.48 31.80
C ASP A 48 -19.44 16.99 32.99
N GLN A 49 -19.42 15.69 33.30
CA GLN A 49 -20.09 15.13 34.47
C GLN A 49 -19.48 15.62 35.80
N GLU A 50 -18.16 15.81 35.85
CA GLU A 50 -17.49 16.34 37.04
C GLU A 50 -17.90 17.78 37.38
N ALA A 51 -18.31 18.57 36.38
CA ALA A 51 -18.74 19.96 36.57
C ALA A 51 -20.21 20.10 36.97
N ALA A 52 -21.04 19.07 36.75
CA ALA A 52 -22.51 19.21 36.77
C ALA A 52 -23.22 18.76 38.06
N MET A 53 -22.54 18.08 39.00
CA MET A 53 -23.20 17.46 40.16
C MET A 53 -22.89 18.17 41.49
N PRO A 54 -23.86 18.89 42.10
CA PRO A 54 -23.76 19.30 43.49
C PRO A 54 -23.79 18.07 44.40
N ILE A 55 -22.89 18.03 45.39
CA ILE A 55 -22.83 16.95 46.38
C ILE A 55 -23.60 17.42 47.62
N GLU A 56 -24.78 16.85 47.83
CA GLU A 56 -25.71 17.29 48.89
C GLU A 56 -25.73 16.34 50.10
N ASP A 57 -25.32 15.07 49.93
CA ASP A 57 -25.25 14.09 51.02
C ASP A 57 -24.16 13.01 50.79
N ALA A 58 -23.93 12.18 51.82
CA ALA A 58 -22.91 11.13 51.79
C ALA A 58 -23.22 10.00 50.79
N ALA A 59 -24.51 9.73 50.53
CA ALA A 59 -24.94 8.74 49.55
C ALA A 59 -24.61 9.20 48.12
N THR A 60 -24.87 10.48 47.80
CA THR A 60 -24.50 11.11 46.52
C THR A 60 -22.98 11.14 46.35
N LEU A 61 -22.23 11.44 47.41
CA LEU A 61 -20.76 11.38 47.37
C LEU A 61 -20.25 9.98 47.01
N SER A 62 -20.80 8.94 47.65
CA SER A 62 -20.41 7.55 47.36
C SER A 62 -20.79 7.13 45.95
N ALA A 63 -21.97 7.53 45.45
CA ALA A 63 -22.42 7.23 44.10
C ALA A 63 -21.52 7.90 43.04
N VAL A 64 -21.15 9.17 43.25
CA VAL A 64 -20.22 9.90 42.37
C VAL A 64 -18.83 9.26 42.40
N ALA A 65 -18.34 8.84 43.56
CA ALA A 65 -17.05 8.16 43.68
C ALA A 65 -17.05 6.81 42.92
N ALA A 66 -18.13 6.03 43.03
CA ALA A 66 -18.28 4.78 42.30
C ALA A 66 -18.37 5.01 40.78
N ALA A 67 -19.14 6.00 40.34
CA ALA A 67 -19.23 6.38 38.94
C ALA A 67 -17.86 6.80 38.36
N ARG A 68 -17.08 7.60 39.10
CA ARG A 68 -15.71 7.99 38.72
C ARG A 68 -14.75 6.81 38.64
N ALA A 69 -14.86 5.86 39.57
CA ALA A 69 -14.04 4.65 39.53
C ALA A 69 -14.37 3.80 38.29
N ALA A 70 -15.66 3.63 37.97
CA ALA A 70 -16.10 2.90 36.80
C ALA A 70 -15.66 3.57 35.49
N THR A 71 -15.79 4.90 35.35
CA THR A 71 -15.37 5.62 34.14
C THR A 71 -13.86 5.62 33.96
N ARG A 72 -13.07 5.66 35.03
CA ARG A 72 -11.61 5.47 34.94
C ARG A 72 -11.24 4.09 34.43
N GLY A 73 -11.89 3.03 34.93
CA GLY A 73 -11.71 1.67 34.41
C GLY A 73 -12.05 1.57 32.93
N MET A 74 -13.18 2.16 32.49
CA MET A 74 -13.55 2.21 31.07
C MET A 74 -12.51 2.97 30.21
N LEU A 75 -11.93 4.06 30.73
CA LEU A 75 -10.87 4.79 30.02
C LEU A 75 -9.59 3.97 29.89
N GLU A 76 -9.22 3.19 30.92
CA GLU A 76 -8.08 2.25 30.84
C GLU A 76 -8.33 1.14 29.81
N GLU A 77 -9.56 0.62 29.74
CA GLU A 77 -9.94 -0.34 28.70
C GLU A 77 -9.86 0.28 27.30
N LEU A 78 -10.38 1.50 27.10
CA LEU A 78 -10.25 2.20 25.81
C LEU A 78 -8.79 2.46 25.44
N ASP A 79 -7.93 2.76 26.41
CA ASP A 79 -6.50 2.91 26.18
C ASP A 79 -5.89 1.60 25.67
N ALA A 80 -6.24 0.47 26.29
CA ALA A 80 -5.81 -0.85 25.84
C ALA A 80 -6.32 -1.15 24.41
N VAL A 81 -7.57 -0.81 24.09
CA VAL A 81 -8.12 -0.96 22.73
C VAL A 81 -7.32 -0.13 21.73
N VAL A 82 -7.04 1.14 22.02
CA VAL A 82 -6.24 2.01 21.14
C VAL A 82 -4.85 1.42 20.88
N GLN A 83 -4.18 0.92 21.91
CA GLN A 83 -2.86 0.30 21.73
C GLN A 83 -2.94 -0.97 20.90
N HIS A 84 -3.94 -1.81 21.11
CA HIS A 84 -4.15 -3.01 20.31
C HIS A 84 -4.41 -2.67 18.83
N ARG A 85 -5.27 -1.68 18.55
CA ARG A 85 -5.53 -1.22 17.17
C ARG A 85 -4.28 -0.66 16.49
N ARG A 86 -3.40 0.01 17.23
CA ARG A 86 -2.11 0.48 16.69
C ARG A 86 -1.19 -0.69 16.33
N ALA A 87 -1.09 -1.70 17.19
CA ALA A 87 -0.32 -2.90 16.89
C ALA A 87 -0.88 -3.66 15.65
N ASP A 88 -2.21 -3.71 15.50
CA ASP A 88 -2.85 -4.26 14.30
C ASP A 88 -2.47 -3.46 13.04
N ALA A 89 -2.49 -2.13 13.11
CA ALA A 89 -2.11 -1.24 12.01
C ALA A 89 -0.62 -1.40 11.64
N ASP A 90 0.27 -1.51 12.62
CA ASP A 90 1.70 -1.76 12.38
C ASP A 90 1.92 -3.11 11.69
N THR A 91 1.18 -4.14 12.09
CA THR A 91 1.22 -5.47 11.46
C THR A 91 0.71 -5.42 10.01
N ALA A 92 -0.39 -4.69 9.77
CA ALA A 92 -0.93 -4.48 8.43
C ALA A 92 0.05 -3.68 7.55
N GLN A 93 0.72 -2.68 8.12
CA GLN A 93 1.75 -1.89 7.43
C GLN A 93 2.95 -2.76 7.03
N GLY A 94 3.41 -3.63 7.93
CA GLY A 94 4.45 -4.62 7.63
C GLY A 94 4.06 -5.55 6.47
N SER A 95 2.81 -6.00 6.45
CA SER A 95 2.27 -6.88 5.41
C SER A 95 2.18 -6.19 4.05
N TYR A 96 1.69 -4.94 4.02
CA TYR A 96 1.69 -4.10 2.82
C TYR A 96 3.11 -3.86 2.28
N ASN A 97 4.05 -3.53 3.16
CA ASN A 97 5.45 -3.31 2.77
C ASN A 97 6.09 -4.59 2.19
N ALA A 98 5.75 -5.76 2.72
CA ALA A 98 6.21 -7.03 2.17
C ALA A 98 5.63 -7.29 0.77
N ALA A 99 4.31 -7.11 0.59
CA ALA A 99 3.64 -7.26 -0.71
C ALA A 99 4.21 -6.28 -1.75
N ARG A 100 4.39 -5.01 -1.37
CA ARG A 100 4.99 -3.97 -2.22
C ARG A 100 6.39 -4.34 -2.68
N ARG A 101 7.25 -4.82 -1.77
CA ARG A 101 8.62 -5.27 -2.13
C ARG A 101 8.61 -6.44 -3.11
N ALA A 102 7.68 -7.39 -2.94
CA ALA A 102 7.53 -8.52 -3.86
C ALA A 102 7.09 -8.08 -5.26
N ALA A 103 6.16 -7.13 -5.36
CA ALA A 103 5.73 -6.55 -6.64
C ALA A 103 6.85 -5.76 -7.33
N LEU A 104 7.54 -4.88 -6.60
CA LEU A 104 8.61 -4.03 -7.13
C LEU A 104 9.75 -4.81 -7.80
N GLY A 105 10.08 -6.01 -7.30
CA GLY A 105 11.07 -6.87 -7.92
C GLY A 105 10.67 -7.32 -9.33
N LEU A 106 9.39 -7.67 -9.51
CA LEU A 106 8.84 -8.11 -10.80
C LEU A 106 8.66 -6.94 -11.77
N GLU A 107 8.23 -5.77 -11.30
CA GLU A 107 8.10 -4.55 -12.13
C GLU A 107 9.44 -4.15 -12.76
N LYS A 108 10.53 -4.25 -11.98
CA LYS A 108 11.89 -3.99 -12.50
C LYS A 108 12.30 -5.01 -13.56
N LEU A 109 11.95 -6.27 -13.37
CA LEU A 109 12.23 -7.33 -14.35
C LEU A 109 11.42 -7.14 -15.63
N GLU A 110 10.16 -6.74 -15.54
CA GLU A 110 9.32 -6.40 -16.68
C GLU A 110 9.92 -5.24 -17.47
N THR A 111 10.29 -4.14 -16.79
CA THR A 111 10.94 -2.98 -17.42
C THR A 111 12.23 -3.39 -18.15
N GLN A 112 13.06 -4.24 -17.52
CA GLN A 112 14.28 -4.73 -18.15
C GLN A 112 13.98 -5.64 -19.36
N HIS A 113 12.96 -6.50 -19.26
CA HIS A 113 12.53 -7.35 -20.38
C HIS A 113 12.10 -6.50 -21.58
N ASP A 114 11.25 -5.51 -21.36
CA ASP A 114 10.75 -4.62 -22.40
C ASP A 114 11.90 -3.87 -23.09
N SER A 115 12.88 -3.39 -22.32
CA SER A 115 14.08 -2.74 -22.87
C SER A 115 14.91 -3.69 -23.75
N ARG A 116 15.05 -4.97 -23.36
CA ARG A 116 15.79 -5.97 -24.12
C ARG A 116 15.07 -6.36 -25.41
N VAL A 117 13.75 -6.54 -25.33
CA VAL A 117 12.91 -6.85 -26.51
C VAL A 117 12.99 -5.69 -27.51
N ALA A 118 12.88 -4.45 -27.06
CA ALA A 118 13.03 -3.28 -27.93
C ALA A 118 14.41 -3.22 -28.62
N ALA A 119 15.48 -3.48 -27.86
CA ALA A 119 16.84 -3.50 -28.43
C ALA A 119 17.06 -4.65 -29.42
N GLU A 120 16.44 -5.81 -29.21
CA GLU A 120 16.48 -6.92 -30.15
C GLU A 120 15.69 -6.65 -31.43
N ASP A 121 14.53 -6.04 -31.31
CA ASP A 121 13.70 -5.67 -32.45
C ASP A 121 14.44 -4.63 -33.32
N LEU A 122 15.06 -3.61 -32.72
CA LEU A 122 15.91 -2.63 -33.43
C LEU A 122 17.12 -3.28 -34.13
N ARG A 123 17.81 -4.21 -33.47
CA ARG A 123 18.94 -4.93 -34.08
C ARG A 123 18.51 -5.79 -35.27
N THR A 124 17.35 -6.42 -35.17
CA THR A 124 16.78 -7.25 -36.24
C THR A 124 16.40 -6.38 -37.44
N GLU A 125 15.78 -5.23 -37.19
CA GLU A 125 15.47 -4.24 -38.22
C GLU A 125 16.75 -3.73 -38.92
N GLN A 126 17.76 -3.33 -38.15
CA GLN A 126 19.02 -2.85 -38.72
C GLN A 126 19.72 -3.92 -39.58
N THR A 127 19.74 -5.17 -39.11
CA THR A 127 20.32 -6.29 -39.88
C THR A 127 19.59 -6.45 -41.22
N THR A 128 18.26 -6.32 -41.22
CA THR A 128 17.45 -6.39 -42.42
C THR A 128 17.76 -5.23 -43.39
N LEU A 129 17.93 -4.02 -42.88
CA LEU A 129 18.31 -2.85 -43.68
C LEU A 129 19.70 -3.00 -44.28
N ASP A 130 20.66 -3.49 -43.50
CA ASP A 130 22.03 -3.74 -43.95
C ASP A 130 22.07 -4.81 -45.05
N GLU A 131 21.26 -5.87 -44.92
CA GLU A 131 21.11 -6.89 -45.96
C GLU A 131 20.50 -6.33 -47.26
N ILE A 132 19.48 -5.47 -47.16
CA ILE A 132 18.88 -4.81 -48.33
C ILE A 132 19.91 -3.89 -49.00
N ALA A 133 20.65 -3.11 -48.22
CA ALA A 133 21.71 -2.23 -48.71
C ALA A 133 22.84 -3.01 -49.38
N ALA A 134 23.24 -4.16 -48.82
CA ALA A 134 24.27 -5.03 -49.38
C ALA A 134 23.84 -5.72 -50.69
N ARG A 135 22.52 -5.92 -50.91
CA ARG A 135 21.94 -6.44 -52.17
C ARG A 135 21.61 -5.33 -53.18
N GLY A 136 21.67 -4.06 -52.79
CA GLY A 136 21.53 -2.90 -53.67
C GLY A 136 22.66 -2.81 -54.71
N PRO A 137 22.43 -2.13 -55.85
CA PRO A 137 23.06 -2.46 -57.14
C PRO A 137 24.57 -2.24 -57.14
N ARG A 138 25.33 -3.33 -56.99
CA ARG A 138 26.71 -3.45 -57.50
C ARG A 138 26.78 -3.70 -59.01
N ASP A 139 25.63 -3.69 -59.69
CA ASP A 139 25.46 -4.09 -61.11
C ASP A 139 24.98 -2.94 -62.01
N LEU A 140 25.38 -1.69 -61.73
CA LEU A 140 25.10 -0.54 -62.62
C LEU A 140 26.36 0.27 -62.97
N GLY A 141 27.54 -0.33 -62.83
CA GLY A 141 28.82 0.38 -62.96
C GLY A 141 29.90 -0.31 -63.80
N ASN A 142 29.58 -1.29 -64.64
CA ASN A 142 30.57 -1.85 -65.55
C ASN A 142 29.93 -2.36 -66.85
N GLY A 143 29.64 -1.46 -67.79
CA GLY A 143 29.10 -1.86 -69.09
C GLY A 143 28.68 -0.75 -70.05
N ASP A 144 29.22 0.47 -69.96
CA ASP A 144 29.20 1.34 -71.14
C ASP A 144 30.37 2.33 -71.11
N GLY A 145 31.37 2.07 -71.94
CA GLY A 145 32.66 2.74 -71.86
C GLY A 145 33.59 2.42 -73.02
N ARG A 146 33.07 2.55 -74.25
CA ARG A 146 33.78 2.61 -75.55
C ARG A 146 34.40 1.33 -76.11
#